data_AF-A0A946RYS3-F1
#
_entry.id   AF-A0A946RYS3-F1
#
_cell.length_a   1.000
_cell.length_b   1.000
_cell.length_c   1.000
_cell.angle_alpha   90.00
_cell.angle_beta   90.00
_cell.angle_gamma   90.00
#
_symmetry.space_group_name_H-M   'P 1'
#
loop_
_entity.id
_entity.type
_entity.pdbx_description
1 polymer ?
#
loop_
_entity_poly.entity_id
_entity_poly.type
_entity_poly.pdbx_seq_one_letter_code
_entity_poly.pdbx_strand_id
1 'polypeptide(L)' 'MSHTIVIANQKGGVGKTTTAVNLSAALGLAEQSTLLVDLDPQANSSSSLGVRVSDNEPCIYELLTGAVEADDI' A
#
# COMPACT_ATOMS: atom_id res chain seq x y z
N MET A 1 -5.30 -15.23 -11.33
CA MET A 1 -5.09 -13.85 -11.85
C MET A 1 -5.39 -12.89 -10.73
N SER A 2 -4.58 -11.84 -10.56
CA SER A 2 -4.88 -10.72 -9.66
C SER A 2 -5.69 -9.64 -10.38
N HIS A 3 -6.48 -8.87 -9.62
CA HIS A 3 -7.19 -7.70 -10.12
C HIS A 3 -6.64 -6.46 -9.42
N THR A 4 -6.04 -5.54 -10.17
CA THR A 4 -5.40 -4.34 -9.62
C THR A 4 -6.39 -3.19 -9.56
N ILE A 5 -6.63 -2.66 -8.36
CA ILE A 5 -7.50 -1.50 -8.12
C ILE A 5 -6.63 -0.32 -7.65
N VAL A 6 -6.70 0.82 -8.35
CA VAL A 6 -5.94 2.03 -8.02
C VAL A 6 -6.89 3.10 -7.47
N ILE A 7 -6.58 3.61 -6.28
CA ILE A 7 -7.33 4.71 -5.64
C ILE A 7 -6.56 6.02 -5.86
N ALA A 8 -6.96 6.78 -6.89
CA ALA A 8 -6.28 8.00 -7.30
C ALA A 8 -7.19 9.23 -7.25
N ASN A 9 -6.62 10.35 -6.78
CA ASN A 9 -7.22 11.69 -6.83
C ASN A 9 -6.12 12.74 -6.57
N GLN A 10 -6.05 13.77 -7.42
CA GLN A 10 -5.06 14.85 -7.31
C GLN A 10 -5.18 15.67 -6.02
N LYS A 11 -6.38 15.75 -5.42
CA LYS A 11 -6.60 16.56 -4.23
C LYS A 11 -6.21 15.80 -2.96
N GLY A 12 -5.48 16.46 -2.07
CA GLY A 12 -5.17 15.96 -0.72
C GLY A 12 -6.42 15.93 0.18
N GLY A 13 -6.45 15.02 1.15
CA GLY A 13 -7.52 14.98 2.17
C GLY A 13 -8.90 14.52 1.68
N VAL A 14 -8.99 13.85 0.53
CA VAL A 14 -10.26 13.37 -0.06
C VAL A 14 -10.58 11.90 0.25
N GLY A 15 -9.87 11.30 1.22
CA GLY A 15 -10.15 9.94 1.68
C GLY A 15 -9.49 8.80 0.91
N LYS A 16 -8.52 9.06 0.01
CA LYS A 16 -7.82 8.01 -0.77
C LYS A 16 -7.28 6.86 0.10
N THR A 17 -6.44 7.19 1.08
CA THR A 17 -5.87 6.22 2.03
C THR A 17 -6.96 5.51 2.81
N THR A 18 -7.96 6.25 3.31
CA THR A 18 -9.09 5.68 4.05
C THR A 18 -9.84 4.65 3.21
N THR A 19 -10.12 4.96 1.95
CA THR A 19 -10.75 4.04 1.00
C THR A 19 -9.86 2.84 0.72
N ALA A 20 -8.57 3.03 0.44
CA ALA A 20 -7.65 1.94 0.14
C ALA A 20 -7.54 0.95 1.31
N VAL A 21 -7.29 1.43 2.53
CA VAL A 21 -7.16 0.60 3.74
C VAL A 21 -8.46 -0.18 4.02
N ASN A 22 -9.62 0.51 4.03
CA ASN A 22 -10.88 -0.15 4.36
C ASN A 22 -11.37 -1.10 3.27
N LEU A 23 -11.15 -0.77 1.98
CA LEU A 23 -11.44 -1.69 0.89
C LEU A 23 -10.58 -2.96 1.00
N SER A 24 -9.29 -2.80 1.30
CA SER A 24 -8.37 -3.93 1.48
C SER A 24 -8.80 -4.83 2.64
N ALA A 25 -9.17 -4.22 3.77
CA ALA A 25 -9.68 -4.94 4.93
C ALA A 25 -11.00 -5.67 4.61
N ALA A 26 -11.93 -5.02 3.91
CA ALA A 26 -13.20 -5.64 3.52
C ALA A 26 -13.01 -6.83 2.57
N LEU A 27 -12.08 -6.73 1.62
CA LEU A 27 -11.71 -7.84 0.73
C LEU A 27 -11.07 -9.00 1.49
N GLY A 28 -10.16 -8.71 2.43
CA GLY A 28 -9.57 -9.72 3.31
C GLY A 28 -10.61 -10.42 4.19
N LEU A 29 -11.58 -9.68 4.75
CA LEU A 29 -12.71 -10.24 5.49
C LEU A 29 -13.64 -11.10 4.63
N ALA A 30 -13.68 -10.86 3.31
CA ALA A 30 -14.38 -11.68 2.32
C ALA A 30 -13.52 -12.84 1.77
N GLU A 31 -12.46 -13.21 2.50
CA GLU A 31 -11.52 -14.30 2.18
C GLU A 31 -10.81 -14.12 0.82
N GLN A 32 -10.71 -12.89 0.33
CA GLN A 32 -9.93 -12.58 -0.87
C GLN A 32 -8.48 -12.31 -0.50
N SER A 33 -7.56 -13.04 -1.14
CA SER A 33 -6.13 -12.75 -1.05
C SER A 33 -5.88 -11.32 -1.58
N THR A 34 -5.48 -10.43 -0.68
CA THR A 34 -5.44 -8.98 -0.92
C THR A 34 -4.09 -8.43 -0.52
N LEU A 35 -3.46 -7.69 -1.43
CA LEU A 35 -2.24 -6.92 -1.20
C LEU A 35 -2.57 -5.43 -1.28
N LEU A 36 -2.29 -4.69 -0.22
CA LEU A 36 -2.33 -3.23 -0.21
C LEU A 36 -0.92 -2.70 -0.46
N VAL A 37 -0.76 -1.89 -1.52
CA VAL A 37 0.49 -1.22 -1.84
C VAL A 37 0.35 0.26 -1.51
N ASP A 38 1.21 0.78 -0.63
CA ASP A 38 1.27 2.21 -0.32
C ASP A 38 2.23 2.91 -1.27
N LEU A 39 1.72 3.80 -2.11
CA LEU A 39 2.49 4.59 -3.09
C LEU A 39 2.58 6.07 -2.70
N ASP A 40 2.15 6.43 -1.49
CA ASP A 40 2.27 7.79 -0.97
C ASP A 40 3.51 7.90 -0.06
N PRO A 41 4.47 8.80 -0.33
CA PRO A 41 5.65 9.00 0.52
C PRO A 41 5.34 9.30 2.00
N GLN A 42 4.11 9.71 2.33
CA GLN A 42 3.68 9.91 3.71
C GLN A 42 3.37 8.61 4.46
N ALA A 43 3.35 7.46 3.78
CA ALA A 43 3.14 6.13 4.36
C ALA A 43 1.87 6.00 5.23
N ASN A 44 0.81 6.75 4.90
CA ASN A 44 -0.41 6.80 5.71
C ASN A 44 -1.15 5.46 5.72
N SER A 45 -1.07 4.67 4.65
CA SER A 45 -1.71 3.34 4.60
C SER A 45 -0.97 2.37 5.51
N SER A 46 0.36 2.35 5.40
CA SER A 46 1.23 1.53 6.25
C SER A 46 1.05 1.87 7.73
N SER A 47 1.09 3.17 8.09
CA SER A 47 0.89 3.60 9.48
C SER A 47 -0.51 3.25 10.01
N SER A 48 -1.55 3.31 9.17
CA SER A 48 -2.92 2.94 9.57
C SER A 48 -3.05 1.45 9.91
N LEU A 49 -2.17 0.62 9.36
CA LEU A 49 -2.08 -0.81 9.65
C LEU A 49 -1.05 -1.16 10.74
N GLY A 50 -0.42 -0.14 11.36
CA GLY A 50 0.62 -0.33 12.37
C GLY A 50 1.97 -0.80 11.81
N VAL A 51 2.15 -0.79 10.48
CA VAL A 51 3.42 -1.08 9.82
C VAL A 51 4.32 0.14 9.96
N ARG A 52 5.51 -0.05 10.54
CA ARG A 52 6.55 0.98 10.61
C ARG A 52 7.53 0.73 9.48
N VAL A 53 7.63 1.68 8.56
CA VAL A 53 8.73 1.70 7.59
C VAL A 53 9.99 2.10 8.34
N SER A 54 10.96 1.21 8.44
CA SER A 54 12.26 1.53 9.04
C SER A 54 13.22 2.03 7.96
N ASP A 55 14.14 2.92 8.33
CA ASP A 55 15.10 3.52 7.38
C ASP A 55 16.05 2.48 6.73
N ASN A 56 16.14 1.27 7.30
CA ASN A 56 17.05 0.21 6.84
C ASN A 56 16.33 -0.93 6.10
N GLU A 57 15.00 -0.89 6.00
CA GLU A 57 14.23 -1.90 5.27
C GLU A 57 13.83 -1.35 3.89
N PRO A 58 14.03 -2.13 2.81
CA PRO A 58 13.57 -1.74 1.50
C PRO A 58 12.04 -1.58 1.51
N CYS A 59 11.55 -0.62 0.74
CA CYS A 59 10.13 -0.38 0.54
C CYS A 59 9.80 -0.29 -0.95
N ILE A 60 8.59 0.15 -1.27
CA ILE A 60 8.14 0.31 -2.65
C ILE A 60 9.08 1.19 -3.48
N TYR A 61 9.81 2.12 -2.85
CA TYR A 61 10.74 3.01 -3.53
C TYR A 61 11.94 2.25 -4.11
N GLU A 62 12.59 1.40 -3.33
CA GLU A 62 13.72 0.57 -3.76
C GLU A 62 13.28 -0.40 -4.87
N LEU A 63 12.07 -0.97 -4.76
CA LEU A 63 11.51 -1.84 -5.79
C LEU A 63 11.28 -1.08 -7.11
N LEU A 64 10.66 0.11 -7.05
CA LEU A 64 10.38 0.91 -8.24
C LEU A 64 11.64 1.46 -8.93
N THR A 65 12.73 1.64 -8.17
CA THR A 65 14.02 2.07 -8.71
C THR A 65 14.88 0.91 -9.21
N GLY A 66 14.45 -0.34 -8.98
CA GLY A 66 15.18 -1.55 -9.36
C GLY A 66 16.40 -1.84 -8.47
N ALA A 67 16.42 -1.30 -7.25
CA ALA A 67 17.48 -1.57 -6.27
C ALA A 67 17.30 -2.93 -5.57
N VAL A 68 16.07 -3.43 -5.53
CA VAL A 68 15.68 -4.73 -4.95
C VAL A 68 14.62 -5.40 -5.83
N GLU A 69 14.46 -6.71 -5.67
CA GLU A 69 13.39 -7.50 -6.29
C GLU A 69 12.13 -7.50 -5.40
N ALA A 70 10.98 -7.90 -5.96
CA ALA A 70 9.73 -7.91 -5.20
C ALA A 70 9.75 -8.89 -4.01
N ASP A 71 10.59 -9.93 -4.07
CA ASP A 71 10.75 -10.91 -2.99
C ASP A 71 11.58 -10.37 -1.81
N ASP A 72 12.20 -9.19 -1.95
CA ASP A 72 13.04 -8.57 -0.93
C ASP A 72 12.25 -7.64 0.03
N ILE A 73 10.97 -7.38 -0.23
CA ILE A 73 10.09 -6.47 0.54
C ILE A 73 8.87 -7.16 1.17
#